data_AF-D0LSR6-F1
#
_entry.id   AF-D0LSR6-F1
#
_cell.length_a   1.000
_cell.length_b   1.000
_cell.length_c   1.000
_cell.angle_alpha   90.00
_cell.angle_beta   90.00
_cell.angle_gamma   90.00
#
_symmetry.space_group_name_H-M   'P 1'
#
loop_
_entity.id
_entity.type
_entity.pdbx_description
1 polymer ?
#
loop_
_entity_poly.entity_id
_entity_poly.type
_entity_poly.pdbx_seq_one_letter_code
_entity_poly.pdbx_strand_id
1 'polypeptide(L)'
;MFASRPLMSSLIAFTSLATLGAGCSSDDSESPALEVHDPATAEKVAVDRFSADAATLMVRTDENGLPGPNEAIDFDQGPFITRGLGPNGERVRYYNFDIQPTGGAPIYAFFYESSGEAVAGQLNVVDVIPGVDGYSDFWQVNKVFVPDDYKANSAVSLDDILDAGFAMETTDLLVNCPVVPEGSTAMMRGGGESAGLHQGWYQGSIVHYFTFEEAPLKTAAGGLVPLSPIYVTFNENPSDSATSGPASGFVTEEDGEQTHNVLGALPGDSGYSPLWSVNVYDNADFDAVTDLSSVEGSDPVNVLAMDQGTVNCPVVEIIEE
;
A
#
# COMPACT_ATOMS: atom_id res chain seq x y z
N MET A 1 13.85 -3.53 31.71
CA MET A 1 13.57 -3.51 33.16
C MET A 1 12.09 -3.81 33.34
N PHE A 2 11.71 -5.08 33.43
CA PHE A 2 10.32 -5.53 33.38
C PHE A 2 9.74 -5.61 34.79
N ALA A 3 8.75 -4.77 35.08
CA ALA A 3 8.01 -4.79 36.35
C ALA A 3 6.65 -5.46 36.12
N SER A 4 6.54 -6.69 36.62
CA SER A 4 5.30 -7.47 36.69
C SER A 4 4.26 -6.79 37.58
N ARG A 5 3.02 -6.72 37.10
CA ARG A 5 1.83 -6.38 37.91
C ARG A 5 0.94 -7.62 38.09
N PRO A 6 0.29 -7.79 39.25
CA PRO A 6 -0.34 -9.04 39.63
C PRO A 6 -1.75 -9.22 39.05
N LEU A 7 -2.09 -10.48 38.76
CA LEU A 7 -3.45 -10.94 38.44
C LEU A 7 -4.39 -10.70 39.63
N MET A 8 -5.51 -10.02 39.36
CA MET A 8 -6.64 -9.96 40.29
C MET A 8 -7.75 -10.85 39.74
N SER A 9 -7.96 -11.97 40.43
CA SER A 9 -9.02 -12.94 40.20
C SER A 9 -10.31 -12.41 40.83
N SER A 10 -11.36 -12.21 40.04
CA SER A 10 -12.72 -11.98 40.55
C SER A 10 -13.67 -12.97 39.90
N LEU A 11 -14.06 -13.94 40.73
CA LEU A 11 -15.12 -14.91 40.55
C LEU A 11 -16.46 -14.21 40.77
N ILE A 12 -17.31 -14.09 39.76
CA ILE A 12 -18.72 -13.66 39.94
C ILE A 12 -19.65 -14.67 39.27
N ALA A 13 -20.67 -15.03 40.04
CA ALA A 13 -21.47 -16.23 39.96
C ALA A 13 -22.48 -16.27 38.80
N PHE A 14 -22.65 -17.48 38.26
CA PHE A 14 -23.79 -17.90 37.45
C PHE A 14 -25.10 -17.69 38.23
N THR A 15 -26.05 -16.97 37.63
CA THR A 15 -27.45 -17.01 38.03
C THR A 15 -28.29 -17.32 36.80
N SER A 16 -28.72 -18.56 36.67
CA SER A 16 -29.73 -18.99 35.70
C SER A 16 -31.10 -18.46 36.14
N LEU A 17 -31.81 -17.80 35.23
CA LEU A 17 -33.25 -17.57 35.35
C LEU A 17 -33.91 -17.94 34.01
N ALA A 18 -34.67 -19.03 34.03
CA ALA A 18 -35.60 -19.39 32.96
C ALA A 18 -37.00 -18.93 33.39
N THR A 19 -37.74 -18.24 32.52
CA THR A 19 -38.96 -18.75 31.85
C THR A 19 -39.74 -17.66 31.08
N LEU A 20 -40.09 -18.00 29.83
CA LEU A 20 -41.35 -17.79 29.10
C LEU A 20 -41.90 -16.38 28.81
N GLY A 21 -42.03 -16.08 27.51
CA GLY A 21 -42.93 -15.07 26.96
C GLY A 21 -42.89 -15.06 25.43
N ALA A 22 -43.88 -15.71 24.80
CA ALA A 22 -44.08 -15.71 23.35
C ALA A 22 -44.42 -14.29 22.84
N GLY A 23 -43.84 -13.93 21.70
CA GLY A 23 -44.12 -12.70 20.98
C GLY A 23 -43.35 -12.66 19.67
N CYS A 24 -43.76 -13.48 18.69
CA CYS A 24 -43.40 -13.26 17.30
C CYS A 24 -44.13 -11.99 16.83
N SER A 25 -43.46 -10.83 16.91
CA SER A 25 -43.72 -9.75 15.97
C SER A 25 -42.74 -9.97 14.83
N SER A 26 -43.25 -10.38 13.68
CA SER A 26 -42.57 -10.21 12.41
C SER A 26 -42.53 -8.71 12.13
N ASP A 27 -41.58 -8.02 12.75
CA ASP A 27 -41.17 -6.71 12.28
C ASP A 27 -40.33 -7.00 11.05
N ASP A 28 -40.97 -6.87 9.88
CA ASP A 28 -40.27 -6.61 8.63
C ASP A 28 -39.48 -5.32 8.84
N SER A 29 -38.26 -5.45 9.33
CA SER A 29 -37.28 -4.38 9.30
C SER A 29 -36.94 -4.17 7.83
N GLU A 30 -37.73 -3.35 7.14
CA GLU A 30 -37.26 -2.74 5.89
C GLU A 30 -35.96 -2.02 6.25
N SER A 31 -34.82 -2.61 5.87
CA SER A 31 -33.54 -1.94 5.94
C SER A 31 -33.71 -0.59 5.25
N PRO A 32 -33.38 0.54 5.91
CA PRO A 32 -33.58 1.84 5.32
C PRO A 32 -32.88 1.89 3.97
N ALA A 33 -33.62 2.28 2.93
CA ALA A 33 -33.05 2.40 1.59
C ALA A 33 -31.90 3.41 1.64
N LEU A 34 -30.71 2.95 1.25
CA LEU A 34 -29.51 3.79 1.21
C LEU A 34 -29.69 4.93 0.18
N GLU A 35 -29.36 6.14 0.57
CA GLU A 35 -29.36 7.30 -0.31
C GLU A 35 -28.30 7.13 -1.41
N VAL A 36 -28.58 7.60 -2.63
CA VAL A 36 -27.60 7.57 -3.73
C VAL A 36 -26.76 8.84 -3.67
N HIS A 37 -25.44 8.69 -3.61
CA HIS A 37 -24.49 9.80 -3.58
C HIS A 37 -23.91 10.06 -4.98
N ASP A 38 -23.70 11.34 -5.33
CA ASP A 38 -23.02 11.75 -6.56
C ASP A 38 -21.53 12.02 -6.29
N PRO A 39 -20.60 11.17 -6.78
CA PRO A 39 -19.17 11.39 -6.60
C PRO A 39 -18.66 12.74 -7.07
N ALA A 40 -19.31 13.37 -8.06
CA ALA A 40 -18.87 14.64 -8.62
C ALA A 40 -19.11 15.82 -7.67
N THR A 41 -19.98 15.67 -6.67
CA THR A 41 -20.37 16.74 -5.73
C THR A 41 -20.03 16.44 -4.28
N ALA A 42 -19.59 15.21 -3.98
CA ALA A 42 -19.20 14.80 -2.65
C ALA A 42 -17.95 15.53 -2.15
N GLU A 43 -17.85 15.63 -0.82
CA GLU A 43 -16.65 16.15 -0.16
C GLU A 43 -15.44 15.26 -0.47
N LYS A 44 -14.25 15.85 -0.53
CA LYS A 44 -13.00 15.13 -0.76
C LYS A 44 -12.22 15.06 0.53
N VAL A 45 -11.72 13.88 0.87
CA VAL A 45 -10.89 13.71 2.05
C VAL A 45 -9.52 14.35 1.85
N ALA A 46 -9.04 15.05 2.88
CA ALA A 46 -7.68 15.58 2.90
C ALA A 46 -6.69 14.46 3.20
N VAL A 47 -5.63 14.35 2.40
CA VAL A 47 -4.58 13.32 2.58
C VAL A 47 -3.25 13.97 2.91
N ASP A 48 -2.52 13.44 3.88
CA ASP A 48 -1.16 13.89 4.20
C ASP A 48 -0.20 12.70 4.30
N ARG A 49 0.41 12.34 3.16
CA ARG A 49 1.35 11.21 3.06
C ARG A 49 2.65 11.41 3.82
N PHE A 50 3.02 12.66 4.14
CA PHE A 50 4.31 13.00 4.73
C PHE A 50 4.20 13.45 6.19
N SER A 51 3.03 13.26 6.82
CA SER A 51 2.87 13.44 8.26
C SER A 51 3.68 12.42 9.06
N ALA A 52 3.99 12.72 10.31
CA ALA A 52 4.68 11.79 11.21
C ALA A 52 3.86 10.53 11.52
N ASP A 53 2.54 10.57 11.31
CA ASP A 53 1.64 9.43 11.49
C ASP A 53 1.57 8.54 10.23
N ALA A 54 1.87 9.10 9.05
CA ALA A 54 1.76 8.41 7.75
C ALA A 54 3.10 7.92 7.19
N ALA A 55 4.16 8.72 7.33
CA ALA A 55 5.46 8.46 6.73
C ALA A 55 6.44 7.82 7.71
N THR A 56 7.44 7.12 7.15
CA THR A 56 8.58 6.58 7.92
C THR A 56 9.91 7.13 7.42
N LEU A 57 10.19 7.02 6.12
CA LEU A 57 11.40 7.58 5.50
C LEU A 57 11.16 9.02 5.03
N MET A 58 9.95 9.33 4.57
CA MET A 58 9.60 10.62 3.96
C MET A 58 8.80 11.51 4.92
N VAL A 59 9.21 11.56 6.18
CA VAL A 59 8.58 12.45 7.16
C VAL A 59 8.91 13.90 6.82
N ARG A 60 7.88 14.72 6.59
CA ARG A 60 8.04 16.14 6.27
C ARG A 60 8.74 16.89 7.40
N THR A 61 9.72 17.69 7.02
CA THR A 61 10.40 18.65 7.90
C THR A 61 10.38 20.02 7.24
N ASP A 62 10.76 21.05 7.99
CA ASP A 62 10.89 22.41 7.44
C ASP A 62 12.03 22.53 6.40
N GLU A 63 12.88 21.50 6.30
CA GLU A 63 14.16 21.54 5.56
C GLU A 63 14.13 20.68 4.28
N ASN A 64 13.26 19.68 4.19
CA ASN A 64 13.27 18.71 3.09
C ASN A 64 12.34 19.05 1.92
N GLY A 65 11.50 20.08 2.07
CA GLY A 65 10.65 20.59 0.97
C GLY A 65 9.57 19.61 0.50
N LEU A 66 9.22 18.60 1.30
CA LEU A 66 8.11 17.70 0.97
C LEU A 66 6.77 18.45 0.97
N PRO A 67 5.84 18.13 0.05
CA PRO A 67 4.51 18.74 -0.03
C PRO A 67 3.75 18.77 1.30
N GLY A 68 3.02 19.86 1.53
CA GLY A 68 2.18 20.05 2.71
C GLY A 68 0.94 19.13 2.73
N PRO A 69 0.16 19.17 3.82
CA PRO A 69 -1.10 18.42 3.91
C PRO A 69 -2.04 18.76 2.76
N ASN A 70 -2.57 17.73 2.10
CA ASN A 70 -3.48 17.84 0.95
C ASN A 70 -2.92 18.60 -0.27
N GLU A 71 -1.62 18.86 -0.32
CA GLU A 71 -0.97 19.41 -1.51
C GLU A 71 -0.67 18.30 -2.51
N ALA A 72 -0.93 18.53 -3.79
CA ALA A 72 -0.62 17.59 -4.85
C ALA A 72 0.87 17.25 -4.88
N ILE A 73 1.18 15.97 -5.08
CA ILE A 73 2.55 15.43 -5.09
C ILE A 73 2.92 15.07 -6.52
N ASP A 74 4.08 15.51 -6.99
CA ASP A 74 4.65 15.08 -8.27
C ASP A 74 5.69 13.97 -8.04
N PHE A 75 5.27 12.71 -8.18
CA PHE A 75 6.13 11.54 -7.99
C PHE A 75 7.13 11.35 -9.14
N ASP A 76 6.99 12.06 -10.26
CA ASP A 76 7.96 12.02 -11.37
C ASP A 76 9.24 12.81 -11.07
N GLN A 77 9.33 13.44 -9.88
CA GLN A 77 10.48 14.22 -9.43
C GLN A 77 11.09 13.62 -8.17
N GLY A 78 12.37 13.92 -7.96
CA GLY A 78 13.06 13.58 -6.71
C GLY A 78 12.35 14.21 -5.50
N PRO A 79 12.30 13.52 -4.35
CA PRO A 79 13.00 12.27 -4.04
C PRO A 79 12.21 10.99 -4.36
N PHE A 80 11.13 11.05 -5.14
CA PHE A 80 10.16 9.97 -5.27
C PHE A 80 10.44 8.95 -6.38
N ILE A 81 11.43 9.21 -7.23
CA ILE A 81 11.83 8.33 -8.31
C ILE A 81 13.33 8.07 -8.24
N THR A 82 13.74 6.82 -8.42
CA THR A 82 15.15 6.40 -8.33
C THR A 82 15.52 5.51 -9.52
N ARG A 83 16.79 5.57 -9.91
CA ARG A 83 17.38 4.67 -10.91
C ARG A 83 18.14 3.56 -10.22
N GLY A 84 18.01 2.34 -10.70
CA GLY A 84 18.76 1.19 -10.18
C GLY A 84 19.10 0.19 -11.27
N LEU A 85 19.35 -1.04 -10.85
CA LEU A 85 19.74 -2.18 -11.68
C LEU A 85 18.74 -3.32 -11.48
N GLY A 86 18.38 -3.99 -12.58
CA GLY A 86 17.65 -5.25 -12.58
C GLY A 86 18.55 -6.43 -12.23
N PRO A 87 17.98 -7.64 -12.16
CA PRO A 87 18.69 -8.86 -11.77
C PRO A 87 19.90 -9.19 -12.64
N ASN A 88 19.89 -8.78 -13.91
CA ASN A 88 20.99 -9.01 -14.87
C ASN A 88 21.73 -7.71 -15.23
N GLY A 89 21.55 -6.65 -14.44
CA GLY A 89 22.19 -5.34 -14.66
C GLY A 89 21.40 -4.41 -15.58
N GLU A 90 20.15 -4.73 -15.91
CA GLU A 90 19.28 -3.84 -16.69
C GLU A 90 19.10 -2.50 -15.97
N ARG A 91 19.19 -1.36 -16.67
CA ARG A 91 18.88 -0.08 -16.02
C ARG A 91 17.38 0.03 -15.82
N VAL A 92 16.95 0.40 -14.61
CA VAL A 92 15.52 0.54 -14.27
C VAL A 92 15.21 1.87 -13.61
N ARG A 93 13.95 2.29 -13.69
CA ARG A 93 13.37 3.31 -12.82
C ARG A 93 12.21 2.77 -12.02
N TYR A 94 12.11 3.21 -10.78
CA TYR A 94 11.05 2.86 -9.87
C TYR A 94 10.67 4.07 -9.01
N TYR A 95 9.40 4.13 -8.61
CA TYR A 95 8.98 5.09 -7.61
C TYR A 95 9.35 4.61 -6.21
N ASN A 96 9.25 5.51 -5.22
CA ASN A 96 9.32 5.20 -3.80
C ASN A 96 8.11 5.82 -3.09
N PHE A 97 7.20 4.97 -2.65
CA PHE A 97 5.97 5.35 -1.92
C PHE A 97 6.12 5.20 -0.39
N ASP A 98 7.37 5.19 0.09
CA ASP A 98 7.78 4.99 1.48
C ASP A 98 7.61 3.53 1.97
N ILE A 99 7.95 3.29 3.23
CA ILE A 99 7.77 2.02 3.93
C ILE A 99 6.28 1.70 4.03
N GLN A 100 5.94 0.46 3.71
CA GLN A 100 4.60 -0.08 3.79
C GLN A 100 4.59 -1.38 4.62
N PRO A 101 3.52 -1.67 5.37
CA PRO A 101 3.38 -2.95 6.04
C PRO A 101 3.20 -4.09 5.03
N THR A 102 3.45 -5.32 5.48
CA THR A 102 3.24 -6.52 4.64
C THR A 102 1.78 -6.99 4.60
N GLY A 103 0.92 -6.43 5.45
CA GLY A 103 -0.52 -6.71 5.45
C GLY A 103 -1.24 -5.74 4.52
N GLY A 104 -2.03 -6.27 3.58
CA GLY A 104 -2.88 -5.44 2.72
C GLY A 104 -4.09 -4.90 3.49
N ALA A 105 -4.47 -3.65 3.20
CA ALA A 105 -5.71 -3.05 3.71
C ALA A 105 -6.91 -3.57 2.89
N PRO A 106 -8.13 -3.62 3.44
CA PRO A 106 -9.29 -4.07 2.67
C PRO A 106 -9.78 -2.98 1.70
N ILE A 107 -10.01 -3.35 0.44
CA ILE A 107 -10.78 -2.56 -0.53
C ILE A 107 -12.03 -3.34 -0.94
N TYR A 108 -13.17 -2.67 -0.99
CA TYR A 108 -14.47 -3.30 -1.20
C TYR A 108 -14.99 -2.96 -2.61
N ALA A 109 -15.08 -3.99 -3.46
CA ALA A 109 -15.56 -3.89 -4.84
C ALA A 109 -16.93 -4.58 -4.96
N PHE A 110 -17.88 -3.97 -5.66
CA PHE A 110 -19.28 -4.36 -5.64
C PHE A 110 -19.69 -5.16 -6.87
N PHE A 111 -20.47 -6.21 -6.65
CA PHE A 111 -20.97 -7.12 -7.68
C PHE A 111 -22.44 -7.46 -7.44
N TYR A 112 -23.24 -7.59 -8.50
CA TYR A 112 -24.61 -8.06 -8.34
C TYR A 112 -24.66 -9.54 -7.97
N GLU A 113 -25.48 -9.90 -6.98
CA GLU A 113 -25.65 -11.28 -6.51
C GLU A 113 -26.08 -12.25 -7.61
N SER A 114 -27.01 -11.81 -8.49
CA SER A 114 -27.61 -12.69 -9.49
C SER A 114 -26.67 -13.01 -10.66
N SER A 115 -25.91 -12.02 -11.11
CA SER A 115 -25.07 -12.11 -12.31
C SER A 115 -23.58 -12.32 -11.99
N GLY A 116 -23.12 -11.89 -10.82
CA GLY A 116 -21.71 -11.80 -10.47
C GLY A 116 -20.95 -10.71 -11.24
N GLU A 117 -21.66 -9.85 -11.99
CA GLU A 117 -21.05 -8.73 -12.73
C GLU A 117 -20.77 -7.55 -11.79
N ALA A 118 -19.70 -6.81 -12.07
CA ALA A 118 -19.37 -5.60 -11.32
C ALA A 118 -20.48 -4.54 -11.46
N VAL A 119 -20.79 -3.84 -10.36
CA VAL A 119 -21.78 -2.76 -10.36
C VAL A 119 -21.19 -1.55 -11.08
N ALA A 120 -21.62 -1.33 -12.33
CA ALA A 120 -21.12 -0.22 -13.13
C ALA A 120 -21.35 1.14 -12.46
N GLY A 121 -20.30 1.96 -12.38
CA GLY A 121 -20.33 3.31 -11.80
C GLY A 121 -20.25 3.35 -10.27
N GLN A 122 -20.24 2.22 -9.57
CA GLN A 122 -19.92 2.17 -8.15
C GLN A 122 -18.41 2.38 -7.98
N LEU A 123 -18.04 3.35 -7.14
CA LEU A 123 -16.65 3.46 -6.70
C LEU A 123 -16.36 2.41 -5.61
N ASN A 124 -15.12 1.91 -5.58
CA ASN A 124 -14.69 1.05 -4.50
C ASN A 124 -14.76 1.78 -3.16
N VAL A 125 -15.04 1.06 -2.07
CA VAL A 125 -15.01 1.61 -0.71
C VAL A 125 -13.70 1.21 -0.04
N VAL A 126 -13.08 2.14 0.68
CA VAL A 126 -11.95 1.92 1.59
C VAL A 126 -12.27 2.53 2.96
N ASP A 127 -11.64 2.06 4.02
CA ASP A 127 -11.90 2.54 5.39
C ASP A 127 -10.64 3.04 6.12
N VAL A 128 -9.52 3.10 5.41
CA VAL A 128 -8.25 3.63 5.92
C VAL A 128 -7.59 4.52 4.87
N ILE A 129 -6.83 5.50 5.32
CA ILE A 129 -6.03 6.42 4.48
C ILE A 129 -4.66 6.64 5.16
N PRO A 130 -3.65 7.22 4.49
CA PRO A 130 -2.35 7.49 5.11
C PRO A 130 -2.49 8.23 6.46
N GLY A 131 -1.83 7.73 7.49
CA GLY A 131 -1.92 8.24 8.86
C GLY A 131 -2.99 7.56 9.74
N VAL A 132 -3.83 6.71 9.16
CA VAL A 132 -4.77 5.85 9.90
C VAL A 132 -4.14 4.47 10.12
N ASP A 133 -4.27 3.95 11.34
CA ASP A 133 -3.76 2.61 11.68
C ASP A 133 -4.37 1.54 10.76
N GLY A 134 -3.53 0.61 10.29
CA GLY A 134 -3.91 -0.42 9.32
C GLY A 134 -3.90 0.04 7.86
N TYR A 135 -3.53 1.29 7.56
CA TYR A 135 -3.32 1.73 6.19
C TYR A 135 -2.17 0.96 5.50
N SER A 136 -2.38 0.67 4.22
CA SER A 136 -1.40 0.07 3.31
C SER A 136 -1.70 0.57 1.90
N ASP A 137 -0.66 0.86 1.12
CA ASP A 137 -0.82 1.11 -0.32
C ASP A 137 -1.29 -0.15 -1.07
N PHE A 138 -1.07 -1.32 -0.50
CA PHE A 138 -1.55 -2.60 -1.01
C PHE A 138 -2.92 -2.92 -0.45
N TRP A 139 -3.86 -3.25 -1.33
CA TRP A 139 -5.23 -3.55 -0.95
C TRP A 139 -5.63 -4.97 -1.31
N GLN A 140 -6.17 -5.71 -0.34
CA GLN A 140 -6.81 -6.98 -0.57
C GLN A 140 -8.26 -6.77 -0.98
N VAL A 141 -8.61 -7.27 -2.17
CA VAL A 141 -9.93 -7.08 -2.74
C VAL A 141 -10.94 -7.97 -2.01
N ASN A 142 -11.96 -7.33 -1.45
CA ASN A 142 -13.15 -7.95 -0.88
C ASN A 142 -14.31 -7.69 -1.83
N LYS A 143 -14.95 -8.75 -2.32
CA LYS A 143 -16.15 -8.63 -3.13
C LYS A 143 -17.35 -8.42 -2.22
N VAL A 144 -18.13 -7.39 -2.48
CA VAL A 144 -19.41 -7.12 -1.84
C VAL A 144 -20.51 -7.51 -2.82
N PHE A 145 -21.43 -8.37 -2.38
CA PHE A 145 -22.55 -8.81 -3.20
C PHE A 145 -23.81 -8.03 -2.82
N VAL A 146 -24.44 -7.41 -3.83
CA VAL A 146 -25.61 -6.55 -3.66
C VAL A 146 -26.80 -7.04 -4.47
N PRO A 147 -28.05 -6.75 -4.06
CA PRO A 147 -29.24 -7.15 -4.80
C PRO A 147 -29.35 -6.43 -6.16
N ASP A 148 -30.14 -6.98 -7.07
CA ASP A 148 -30.30 -6.46 -8.45
C ASP A 148 -30.88 -5.04 -8.51
N ASP A 149 -31.60 -4.62 -7.46
CA ASP A 149 -32.16 -3.28 -7.36
C ASP A 149 -31.22 -2.26 -6.71
N TYR A 150 -30.03 -2.69 -6.27
CA TYR A 150 -28.99 -1.79 -5.76
C TYR A 150 -28.67 -0.67 -6.75
N LYS A 151 -28.32 0.49 -6.21
CA LYS A 151 -27.97 1.68 -6.98
C LYS A 151 -26.51 2.03 -6.68
N ALA A 152 -25.72 2.21 -7.73
CA ALA A 152 -24.32 2.58 -7.59
C ALA A 152 -24.17 3.85 -6.73
N ASN A 153 -23.17 3.83 -5.85
CA ASN A 153 -22.85 4.83 -4.85
C ASN A 153 -23.94 5.03 -3.79
N SER A 154 -24.72 3.99 -3.49
CA SER A 154 -25.58 3.94 -2.31
C SER A 154 -24.82 3.59 -1.02
N ALA A 155 -23.89 2.63 -1.08
CA ALA A 155 -22.94 2.39 0.00
C ALA A 155 -21.64 3.15 -0.29
N VAL A 156 -21.26 4.04 0.63
CA VAL A 156 -20.12 4.97 0.50
C VAL A 156 -19.17 4.89 1.71
N SER A 157 -19.35 3.88 2.56
CA SER A 157 -18.52 3.58 3.72
C SER A 157 -18.59 2.09 4.05
N LEU A 158 -17.62 1.61 4.84
CA LEU A 158 -17.68 0.24 5.35
C LEU A 158 -18.89 0.04 6.27
N ASP A 159 -19.24 1.05 7.07
CA ASP A 159 -20.42 1.03 7.92
C ASP A 159 -21.70 0.83 7.09
N ASP A 160 -21.86 1.50 5.94
CA ASP A 160 -23.02 1.27 5.05
C ASP A 160 -23.10 -0.18 4.57
N ILE A 161 -21.95 -0.78 4.22
CA ILE A 161 -21.87 -2.18 3.76
C ILE A 161 -22.30 -3.13 4.89
N LEU A 162 -21.79 -2.89 6.10
CA LEU A 162 -22.06 -3.72 7.27
C LEU A 162 -23.51 -3.59 7.75
N ASP A 163 -24.02 -2.36 7.81
CA ASP A 163 -25.39 -2.06 8.25
C ASP A 163 -26.43 -2.58 7.25
N ALA A 164 -26.14 -2.53 5.94
CA ALA A 164 -26.97 -3.15 4.92
C ALA A 164 -26.94 -4.68 4.96
N GLY A 165 -25.95 -5.27 5.64
CA GLY A 165 -25.81 -6.72 5.78
C GLY A 165 -25.41 -7.41 4.47
N PHE A 166 -24.70 -6.73 3.57
CA PHE A 166 -24.26 -7.30 2.31
C PHE A 166 -23.28 -8.46 2.54
N ALA A 167 -23.44 -9.52 1.75
CA ALA A 167 -22.51 -10.64 1.78
C ALA A 167 -21.14 -10.22 1.23
N MET A 168 -20.06 -10.67 1.87
CA MET A 168 -18.70 -10.36 1.44
C MET A 168 -17.85 -11.63 1.24
N GLU A 169 -16.98 -11.59 0.23
CA GLU A 169 -15.96 -12.60 -0.04
C GLU A 169 -14.57 -11.94 -0.11
N THR A 170 -13.72 -12.28 0.85
CA THR A 170 -12.29 -11.91 0.80
C THR A 170 -11.58 -12.77 -0.26
N THR A 171 -10.89 -12.13 -1.19
CA THR A 171 -10.16 -12.81 -2.26
C THR A 171 -8.65 -12.85 -1.97
N ASP A 172 -7.89 -13.60 -2.76
CA ASP A 172 -6.43 -13.54 -2.75
C ASP A 172 -5.87 -12.42 -3.62
N LEU A 173 -6.72 -11.63 -4.29
CA LEU A 173 -6.29 -10.56 -5.20
C LEU A 173 -5.80 -9.35 -4.41
N LEU A 174 -4.61 -8.86 -4.81
CA LEU A 174 -4.02 -7.63 -4.31
C LEU A 174 -3.95 -6.60 -5.44
N VAL A 175 -4.11 -5.33 -5.07
CA VAL A 175 -3.84 -4.18 -5.96
C VAL A 175 -2.92 -3.18 -5.26
N ASN A 176 -1.97 -2.60 -6.00
CA ASN A 176 -1.12 -1.52 -5.50
C ASN A 176 -1.77 -0.18 -5.84
N CYS A 177 -2.40 0.44 -4.84
CA CYS A 177 -3.13 1.68 -5.01
C CYS A 177 -2.78 2.71 -3.93
N PRO A 178 -1.62 3.39 -4.03
CA PRO A 178 -1.26 4.44 -3.09
C PRO A 178 -2.29 5.58 -3.08
N VAL A 179 -2.82 5.89 -1.90
CA VAL A 179 -3.75 6.99 -1.67
C VAL A 179 -2.97 8.29 -1.58
N VAL A 180 -3.39 9.29 -2.34
CA VAL A 180 -2.66 10.55 -2.54
C VAL A 180 -3.64 11.73 -2.57
N PRO A 181 -3.15 12.97 -2.32
CA PRO A 181 -3.94 14.17 -2.53
C PRO A 181 -4.44 14.27 -3.98
N GLU A 182 -5.61 14.88 -4.16
CA GLU A 182 -6.13 15.18 -5.50
C GLU A 182 -5.12 15.99 -6.32
N GLY A 183 -4.98 15.65 -7.60
CA GLY A 183 -4.08 16.35 -8.52
C GLY A 183 -2.63 15.87 -8.47
N SER A 184 -2.30 14.93 -7.57
CA SER A 184 -0.99 14.28 -7.57
C SER A 184 -0.72 13.56 -8.90
N THR A 185 0.53 13.54 -9.32
CA THR A 185 0.99 12.96 -10.59
C THR A 185 2.04 11.88 -10.36
N ALA A 186 1.93 10.82 -11.15
CA ALA A 186 2.94 9.79 -11.33
C ALA A 186 2.71 9.31 -12.76
N MET A 187 3.46 9.81 -13.75
CA MET A 187 3.15 9.62 -15.17
C MET A 187 3.86 8.42 -15.79
N MET A 188 4.91 7.91 -15.15
CA MET A 188 5.65 6.74 -15.63
C MET A 188 4.92 5.44 -15.25
N ARG A 189 4.73 4.53 -16.21
CA ARG A 189 4.08 3.23 -16.03
C ARG A 189 4.77 2.17 -16.87
N GLY A 190 4.91 0.97 -16.32
CA GLY A 190 5.12 -0.23 -17.13
C GLY A 190 3.87 -0.48 -17.98
N GLY A 191 4.01 -0.88 -19.25
CA GLY A 191 2.88 -1.46 -19.99
C GLY A 191 1.79 -0.51 -20.56
N GLY A 192 1.95 0.81 -20.51
CA GLY A 192 1.02 1.75 -21.18
C GLY A 192 -0.30 2.00 -20.44
N GLU A 193 -0.32 1.72 -19.15
CA GLU A 193 -1.44 1.92 -18.23
C GLU A 193 -1.83 3.40 -18.09
N SER A 194 -3.05 3.65 -17.61
CA SER A 194 -3.50 5.01 -17.29
C SER A 194 -2.77 5.55 -16.06
N ALA A 195 -2.14 6.71 -16.20
CA ALA A 195 -1.55 7.45 -15.08
C ALA A 195 -2.55 8.28 -14.26
N GLY A 196 -3.83 8.31 -14.68
CA GLY A 196 -4.87 9.09 -14.01
C GLY A 196 -5.20 8.57 -12.60
N LEU A 197 -5.58 9.48 -11.72
CA LEU A 197 -6.10 9.12 -10.40
C LEU A 197 -7.46 8.42 -10.53
N HIS A 198 -7.61 7.34 -9.77
CA HIS A 198 -8.89 6.71 -9.52
C HIS A 198 -9.55 7.34 -8.29
N GLN A 199 -10.87 7.23 -8.23
CA GLN A 199 -11.67 7.67 -7.10
C GLN A 199 -12.22 6.46 -6.33
N GLY A 200 -12.24 6.59 -5.01
CA GLY A 200 -12.91 5.68 -4.10
C GLY A 200 -13.80 6.44 -3.11
N TRP A 201 -14.63 5.71 -2.40
CA TRP A 201 -15.35 6.21 -1.23
C TRP A 201 -14.59 5.88 0.05
N TYR A 202 -14.47 6.87 0.93
CA TYR A 202 -13.94 6.76 2.28
C TYR A 202 -14.85 7.52 3.22
N GLN A 203 -15.62 6.79 4.03
CA GLN A 203 -16.51 7.36 5.06
C GLN A 203 -17.41 8.49 4.51
N GLY A 204 -18.04 8.27 3.35
CA GLY A 204 -18.91 9.24 2.68
C GLY A 204 -18.20 10.35 1.90
N SER A 205 -16.87 10.39 1.91
CA SER A 205 -16.03 11.32 1.15
C SER A 205 -15.30 10.64 0.00
N ILE A 206 -14.88 11.41 -0.98
CA ILE A 206 -14.06 10.94 -2.10
C ILE A 206 -12.59 10.92 -1.69
N VAL A 207 -11.95 9.78 -1.92
CA VAL A 207 -10.50 9.58 -1.83
C VAL A 207 -9.93 9.37 -3.23
N HIS A 208 -8.68 9.79 -3.44
CA HIS A 208 -7.95 9.57 -4.69
C HIS A 208 -6.78 8.62 -4.47
N TYR A 209 -6.52 7.76 -5.45
CA TYR A 209 -5.39 6.85 -5.43
C TYR A 209 -4.86 6.60 -6.85
N PHE A 210 -3.58 6.28 -6.95
CA PHE A 210 -3.00 5.72 -8.17
C PHE A 210 -3.38 4.25 -8.29
N THR A 211 -3.27 3.68 -9.49
CA THR A 211 -3.24 2.23 -9.69
C THR A 211 -1.97 1.89 -10.45
N PHE A 212 -1.24 0.90 -9.94
CA PHE A 212 -0.05 0.32 -10.56
C PHE A 212 -0.37 -1.14 -10.91
N GLU A 213 -0.34 -1.48 -12.20
CA GLU A 213 -0.71 -2.81 -12.72
C GLU A 213 0.47 -3.54 -13.38
N GLU A 214 1.71 -3.12 -13.07
CA GLU A 214 2.92 -3.62 -13.73
C GLU A 214 3.13 -5.12 -13.51
N ALA A 215 2.52 -5.69 -12.45
CA ALA A 215 2.39 -7.12 -12.26
C ALA A 215 1.05 -7.48 -11.59
N PRO A 216 0.43 -8.62 -11.95
CA PRO A 216 -0.69 -9.16 -11.20
C PRO A 216 -0.24 -9.62 -9.80
N LEU A 217 -0.88 -9.13 -8.75
CA LEU A 217 -0.52 -9.44 -7.36
C LEU A 217 -1.55 -10.35 -6.70
N LYS A 218 -1.04 -11.30 -5.91
CA LYS A 218 -1.83 -12.19 -5.06
C LYS A 218 -1.20 -12.32 -3.70
N THR A 219 -2.02 -12.53 -2.67
CA THR A 219 -1.52 -12.78 -1.32
C THR A 219 -0.65 -14.03 -1.28
N ALA A 220 0.49 -13.93 -0.62
CA ALA A 220 1.36 -15.05 -0.28
C ALA A 220 0.81 -15.84 0.92
N ALA A 221 1.59 -16.81 1.41
CA ALA A 221 1.26 -17.56 2.62
C ALA A 221 0.97 -16.60 3.80
N GLY A 222 -0.13 -16.84 4.51
CA GLY A 222 -0.56 -15.99 5.61
C GLY A 222 -1.34 -14.73 5.21
N GLY A 223 -1.71 -14.56 3.93
CA GLY A 223 -2.51 -13.42 3.47
C GLY A 223 -1.70 -12.14 3.25
N LEU A 224 -0.37 -12.23 3.21
CA LEU A 224 0.54 -11.09 3.13
C LEU A 224 0.85 -10.70 1.68
N VAL A 225 1.25 -9.45 1.47
CA VAL A 225 1.83 -8.98 0.21
C VAL A 225 3.16 -9.73 -0.02
N PRO A 226 3.38 -10.32 -1.22
CA PRO A 226 4.65 -10.96 -1.53
C PRO A 226 5.79 -9.95 -1.49
N LEU A 227 7.01 -10.41 -1.22
CA LEU A 227 8.20 -9.55 -1.18
C LEU A 227 9.19 -9.94 -2.29
N SER A 228 9.83 -8.93 -2.88
CA SER A 228 11.06 -9.11 -3.66
C SER A 228 12.24 -8.50 -2.89
N PRO A 229 13.44 -9.09 -2.90
CA PRO A 229 14.58 -8.44 -2.28
C PRO A 229 15.05 -7.25 -3.14
N ILE A 230 15.56 -6.22 -2.48
CA ILE A 230 16.41 -5.20 -3.10
C ILE A 230 17.69 -5.07 -2.29
N TYR A 231 18.81 -4.86 -2.97
CA TYR A 231 20.11 -4.60 -2.37
C TYR A 231 20.51 -3.16 -2.65
N VAL A 232 20.70 -2.37 -1.61
CA VAL A 232 21.01 -0.93 -1.72
C VAL A 232 22.28 -0.57 -0.97
N THR A 233 22.84 0.59 -1.27
CA THR A 233 23.90 1.17 -0.47
C THR A 233 23.78 2.68 -0.35
N PHE A 234 24.35 3.23 0.71
CA PHE A 234 24.17 4.61 1.14
C PHE A 234 25.50 5.35 1.24
N ASN A 235 25.49 6.68 1.10
CA ASN A 235 26.69 7.52 1.20
C ASN A 235 27.44 7.31 2.53
N GLU A 236 26.69 7.08 3.61
CA GLU A 236 27.20 6.61 4.89
C GLU A 236 26.53 5.26 5.24
N ASN A 237 27.32 4.19 5.37
CA ASN A 237 26.81 2.89 5.82
C ASN A 237 26.01 3.00 7.13
N PRO A 238 24.94 2.21 7.31
CA PRO A 238 24.10 2.28 8.52
C PRO A 238 24.90 2.18 9.82
N SER A 239 24.62 3.09 10.75
CA SER A 239 25.25 3.19 12.06
C SER A 239 24.29 3.82 13.07
N ASP A 240 24.75 4.05 14.30
CA ASP A 240 23.97 4.78 15.32
C ASP A 240 23.82 6.30 15.01
N SER A 241 24.42 6.81 13.93
CA SER A 241 24.27 8.21 13.51
C SER A 241 22.95 8.45 12.79
N ALA A 242 22.24 9.52 13.17
CA ALA A 242 21.00 9.96 12.51
C ALA A 242 21.20 10.42 11.05
N THR A 243 22.43 10.69 10.64
CA THR A 243 22.77 11.05 9.25
C THR A 243 23.14 9.86 8.38
N SER A 244 23.26 8.66 8.96
CA SER A 244 23.70 7.47 8.23
C SER A 244 22.54 6.68 7.62
N GLY A 245 22.86 5.71 6.74
CA GLY A 245 21.86 4.90 6.07
C GLY A 245 20.97 5.75 5.15
N PRO A 246 19.64 5.55 5.14
CA PRO A 246 18.71 6.28 4.26
C PRO A 246 18.86 7.80 4.32
N ALA A 247 19.14 8.36 5.50
CA ALA A 247 19.29 9.81 5.68
C ALA A 247 20.50 10.40 4.93
N SER A 248 21.51 9.59 4.63
CA SER A 248 22.68 10.01 3.84
C SER A 248 22.41 10.02 2.33
N GLY A 249 21.27 9.45 1.88
CA GLY A 249 20.98 9.20 0.48
C GLY A 249 21.74 7.99 -0.09
N PHE A 250 21.32 7.54 -1.27
CA PHE A 250 22.01 6.46 -1.99
C PHE A 250 23.34 6.94 -2.56
N VAL A 251 24.29 6.00 -2.70
CA VAL A 251 25.49 6.24 -3.52
C VAL A 251 25.07 6.29 -4.99
N THR A 252 25.66 7.22 -5.74
CA THR A 252 25.45 7.38 -7.18
C THR A 252 26.77 7.42 -7.94
N GLU A 253 26.73 7.07 -9.23
CA GLU A 253 27.83 7.32 -10.17
C GLU A 253 28.20 8.83 -10.20
N GLU A 254 29.47 9.16 -10.45
CA GLU A 254 30.00 10.55 -10.40
C GLU A 254 29.27 11.53 -11.34
N ASP A 255 28.78 11.03 -12.49
CA ASP A 255 28.18 11.83 -13.56
C ASP A 255 26.65 11.65 -13.69
N GLY A 256 25.96 11.15 -12.66
CA GLY A 256 24.51 10.96 -12.78
C GLY A 256 23.76 10.52 -11.52
N GLU A 257 22.50 10.16 -11.73
CA GLU A 257 21.57 9.68 -10.69
C GLU A 257 21.52 8.15 -10.63
N GLN A 258 22.40 7.45 -11.36
CA GLN A 258 22.42 6.00 -11.36
C GLN A 258 22.96 5.51 -10.01
N THR A 259 22.12 4.77 -9.28
CA THR A 259 22.56 3.97 -8.14
C THR A 259 22.91 2.56 -8.60
N HIS A 260 23.65 1.83 -7.77
CA HIS A 260 23.80 0.38 -7.90
C HIS A 260 22.85 -0.33 -6.92
N ASN A 261 21.61 0.17 -6.80
CA ASN A 261 20.54 -0.52 -6.10
C ASN A 261 20.03 -1.64 -7.00
N VAL A 262 20.18 -2.90 -6.58
CA VAL A 262 19.91 -4.08 -7.39
C VAL A 262 18.61 -4.75 -6.96
N LEU A 263 17.67 -4.85 -7.89
CA LEU A 263 16.40 -5.55 -7.70
C LEU A 263 16.60 -7.07 -7.83
N GLY A 264 15.90 -7.84 -7.01
CA GLY A 264 15.88 -9.30 -7.10
C GLY A 264 15.03 -9.86 -8.25
N ALA A 265 14.08 -9.08 -8.76
CA ALA A 265 13.18 -9.47 -9.84
C ALA A 265 12.61 -8.23 -10.56
N LEU A 266 12.23 -8.38 -11.83
CA LEU A 266 11.52 -7.36 -12.62
C LEU A 266 10.06 -7.75 -12.88
N PRO A 267 9.18 -6.79 -13.24
CA PRO A 267 7.86 -7.10 -13.73
C PRO A 267 7.88 -8.19 -14.83
N GLY A 268 7.14 -9.27 -14.61
CA GLY A 268 7.13 -10.46 -15.48
C GLY A 268 7.96 -11.63 -14.99
N ASP A 269 8.91 -11.40 -14.08
CA ASP A 269 9.69 -12.47 -13.44
C ASP A 269 8.89 -13.20 -12.37
N SER A 270 9.19 -14.49 -12.19
CA SER A 270 8.65 -15.23 -11.05
C SER A 270 9.21 -14.68 -9.74
N GLY A 271 8.34 -14.18 -8.86
CA GLY A 271 8.74 -13.63 -7.57
C GLY A 271 8.89 -12.12 -7.55
N TYR A 272 8.55 -11.42 -8.63
CA TYR A 272 8.38 -9.97 -8.59
C TYR A 272 7.20 -9.56 -7.70
N SER A 273 7.44 -8.51 -6.92
CA SER A 273 6.49 -7.73 -6.15
C SER A 273 7.05 -6.30 -6.07
N PRO A 274 6.20 -5.26 -6.14
CA PRO A 274 6.63 -3.90 -5.87
C PRO A 274 6.86 -3.62 -4.38
N LEU A 275 6.48 -4.52 -3.47
CA LEU A 275 6.87 -4.40 -2.06
C LEU A 275 8.24 -5.08 -1.87
N TRP A 276 9.27 -4.28 -1.60
CA TRP A 276 10.64 -4.77 -1.53
C TRP A 276 11.15 -4.91 -0.10
N SER A 277 11.79 -6.03 0.21
CA SER A 277 12.60 -6.18 1.44
C SER A 277 13.99 -5.57 1.22
N VAL A 278 14.34 -4.56 2.00
CA VAL A 278 15.58 -3.79 1.84
C VAL A 278 16.75 -4.48 2.52
N ASN A 279 17.78 -4.79 1.74
CA ASN A 279 19.07 -5.30 2.19
C ASN A 279 20.16 -4.27 1.88
N VAL A 280 21.16 -4.15 2.74
CA VAL A 280 22.18 -3.11 2.64
C VAL A 280 23.55 -3.75 2.45
N TYR A 281 24.21 -3.42 1.35
CA TYR A 281 25.60 -3.79 1.12
C TYR A 281 26.56 -2.62 1.42
N ASP A 282 27.81 -2.96 1.69
CA ASP A 282 28.85 -2.02 2.05
C ASP A 282 29.14 -1.05 0.90
N ASN A 283 29.08 0.25 1.17
CA ASN A 283 29.33 1.27 0.16
C ASN A 283 30.75 1.22 -0.42
N ALA A 284 31.70 0.58 0.26
CA ALA A 284 33.03 0.31 -0.28
C ALA A 284 33.02 -0.63 -1.50
N ASP A 285 31.95 -1.42 -1.67
CA ASP A 285 31.79 -2.39 -2.75
C ASP A 285 30.95 -1.84 -3.93
N PHE A 286 30.57 -0.55 -3.92
CA PHE A 286 29.71 0.07 -4.95
C PHE A 286 30.16 -0.25 -6.38
N ASP A 287 31.44 -0.04 -6.70
CA ASP A 287 32.00 -0.29 -8.04
C ASP A 287 31.98 -1.77 -8.47
N ALA A 288 31.84 -2.70 -7.51
CA ALA A 288 31.80 -4.14 -7.76
C ALA A 288 30.38 -4.67 -7.99
N VAL A 289 29.36 -3.89 -7.62
CA VAL A 289 27.95 -4.29 -7.76
C VAL A 289 27.41 -3.91 -9.14
N THR A 290 27.09 -4.92 -9.96
CA THR A 290 26.61 -4.72 -11.34
C THR A 290 25.27 -5.39 -11.64
N ASP A 291 24.87 -6.36 -10.82
CA ASP A 291 23.69 -7.21 -11.02
C ASP A 291 23.40 -8.03 -9.75
N LEU A 292 22.38 -8.88 -9.76
CA LEU A 292 22.01 -9.69 -8.58
C LEU A 292 23.09 -10.71 -8.21
N SER A 293 23.83 -11.23 -9.20
CA SER A 293 24.90 -12.20 -8.94
C SER A 293 26.07 -11.59 -8.16
N SER A 294 26.30 -10.28 -8.26
CA SER A 294 27.31 -9.58 -7.47
C SER A 294 26.98 -9.52 -5.96
N VAL A 295 25.70 -9.62 -5.59
CA VAL A 295 25.23 -9.52 -4.19
C VAL A 295 24.72 -10.86 -3.61
N GLU A 296 24.31 -11.81 -4.45
CA GLU A 296 23.81 -13.13 -4.02
C GLU A 296 24.63 -14.34 -4.57
N GLY A 297 25.62 -14.11 -5.43
CA GLY A 297 26.34 -15.16 -6.15
C GLY A 297 27.32 -15.96 -5.31
N SER A 298 28.25 -16.66 -5.98
CA SER A 298 29.22 -17.54 -5.29
C SER A 298 30.31 -16.78 -4.53
N ASP A 299 30.54 -15.52 -4.88
CA ASP A 299 31.53 -14.63 -4.27
C ASP A 299 30.90 -13.23 -4.14
N PRO A 300 29.92 -13.07 -3.23
CA PRO A 300 29.14 -11.84 -3.14
C PRO A 300 29.92 -10.74 -2.41
N VAL A 301 29.55 -9.50 -2.68
CA VAL A 301 30.01 -8.33 -1.91
C VAL A 301 29.58 -8.41 -0.43
N ASN A 302 30.12 -7.52 0.40
CA ASN A 302 29.82 -7.50 1.83
C ASN A 302 28.41 -6.95 2.10
N VAL A 303 27.46 -7.83 2.40
CA VAL A 303 26.10 -7.43 2.84
C VAL A 303 26.12 -7.18 4.35
N LEU A 304 25.91 -5.92 4.74
CA LEU A 304 25.99 -5.45 6.12
C LEU A 304 24.74 -5.77 6.92
N ALA A 305 23.57 -5.71 6.27
CA ALA A 305 22.29 -5.89 6.93
C ALA A 305 21.24 -6.42 5.96
N MET A 306 20.34 -7.28 6.45
CA MET A 306 19.23 -7.85 5.69
C MET A 306 17.90 -7.43 6.33
N ASP A 307 16.83 -7.38 5.54
CA ASP A 307 15.46 -7.15 6.03
C ASP A 307 15.31 -5.86 6.86
N GLN A 308 15.89 -4.75 6.40
CA GLN A 308 15.91 -3.46 7.09
C GLN A 308 14.61 -2.64 6.95
N GLY A 309 13.60 -3.20 6.28
CA GLY A 309 12.29 -2.58 6.08
C GLY A 309 11.66 -3.05 4.77
N THR A 310 10.37 -2.77 4.61
CA THR A 310 9.61 -3.08 3.41
C THR A 310 9.12 -1.80 2.75
N VAL A 311 9.51 -1.55 1.50
CA VAL A 311 9.19 -0.30 0.77
C VAL A 311 8.35 -0.58 -0.47
N ASN A 312 7.35 0.26 -0.74
CA ASN A 312 6.56 0.16 -1.96
C ASN A 312 7.23 0.92 -3.10
N CYS A 313 7.79 0.19 -4.05
CA CYS A 313 8.58 0.72 -5.15
C CYS A 313 8.21 0.06 -6.47
N PRO A 314 7.07 0.41 -7.09
CA PRO A 314 6.71 -0.14 -8.39
C PRO A 314 7.75 0.24 -9.46
N VAL A 315 8.19 -0.75 -10.24
CA VAL A 315 9.05 -0.53 -11.41
C VAL A 315 8.23 0.09 -12.52
N VAL A 316 8.67 1.22 -13.04
CA VAL A 316 7.93 2.01 -14.03
C VAL A 316 8.62 2.11 -15.37
N GLU A 317 9.89 1.74 -15.45
CA GLU A 317 10.65 1.71 -16.70
C GLU A 317 11.79 0.68 -16.60
N ILE A 318 11.92 -0.14 -17.64
CA ILE A 318 13.14 -0.92 -17.92
C ILE A 318 13.77 -0.24 -19.14
N ILE A 319 14.96 0.32 -18.95
CA ILE A 319 15.66 1.10 -19.96
C ILE A 319 16.43 0.11 -20.84
N GLU A 320 15.89 -0.18 -22.02
CA GLU A 320 16.61 -0.95 -23.05
C GLU A 320 17.81 -0.14 -23.56
N GLU A 321 18.99 -0.77 -23.66
CA GLU A 321 20.21 -0.19 -24.25
C GLU A 321 20.18 -0.13 -25.78
#